data_AF-A0A9W6KLI0-F1
#
_entry.id   AF-A0A9W6KLI0-F1
#
_cell.length_a   1.000
_cell.length_b   1.000
_cell.length_c   1.000
_cell.angle_alpha   90.00
_cell.angle_beta   90.00
_cell.angle_gamma   90.00
#
_symmetry.space_group_name_H-M   'P 1'
#
loop_
_entity.id
_entity.type
_entity.pdbx_description
1 polymer ?
#
loop_
_entity_poly.entity_id
_entity_poly.type
_entity_poly.pdbx_seq_one_letter_code
_entity_poly.pdbx_strand_id
1 'polypeptide(L)'
;MIRAIGGVAAALAGAAGLLAAAPAHADDAPRPDPGPVQFTAAGEHLFTVPDGVYALHVAAVGARGVSAMSPGGVGARAEGDVVVMPGLVLYVEVGGAGGNTVPYGGRAAIGAGGFNGGGTGGWADWKGQVIPGLPVPPLSGAGGGGASGLQLCPISTCGDSSRHRQSLLVAGGGGG
;
A
#
# COMPACT_ATOMS: atom_id res chain seq x y z
N MET A 1 10.36 12.06 8.91
CA MET A 1 11.07 13.37 8.95
C MET A 1 12.54 13.10 8.70
N ILE A 2 13.12 13.56 7.58
CA ILE A 2 14.56 13.43 7.30
C ILE A 2 15.02 14.74 6.64
N ARG A 3 16.24 15.21 6.98
CA ARG A 3 16.90 16.45 6.51
C ARG A 3 18.32 16.12 6.04
N ALA A 4 18.84 16.84 5.02
CA ALA A 4 20.21 16.74 4.50
C ALA A 4 20.95 18.10 4.53
N ILE A 5 22.30 18.09 4.56
CA ILE A 5 23.20 19.25 4.74
C ILE A 5 24.21 19.30 3.57
N GLY A 6 24.45 20.49 2.99
CA GLY A 6 25.37 20.73 1.86
C GLY A 6 26.57 21.64 2.17
N GLY A 7 27.58 21.68 1.27
CA GLY A 7 28.84 22.44 1.38
C GLY A 7 29.32 23.07 0.05
N VAL A 8 30.22 24.07 0.11
CA VAL A 8 30.31 25.30 -0.73
C VAL A 8 31.71 25.58 -1.36
N ALA A 9 31.73 26.33 -2.50
CA ALA A 9 32.75 27.24 -3.13
C ALA A 9 34.02 26.65 -3.84
N ALA A 10 34.73 27.27 -4.81
CA ALA A 10 34.97 28.68 -5.21
C ALA A 10 35.47 28.85 -6.70
N ALA A 11 35.65 30.10 -7.17
CA ALA A 11 35.79 30.62 -8.56
C ALA A 11 37.22 30.92 -9.11
N LEU A 12 37.37 31.16 -10.45
CA LEU A 12 38.14 32.26 -11.13
C LEU A 12 38.17 32.19 -12.69
N ALA A 13 38.56 33.31 -13.34
CA ALA A 13 38.25 33.86 -14.68
C ALA A 13 39.01 33.36 -15.96
N GLY A 14 38.49 33.69 -17.16
CA GLY A 14 39.24 33.79 -18.44
C GLY A 14 38.39 33.61 -19.74
N ALA A 15 38.53 34.49 -20.75
CA ALA A 15 37.65 34.62 -21.92
C ALA A 15 38.23 34.14 -23.27
N ALA A 16 37.32 33.82 -24.21
CA ALA A 16 37.40 33.75 -25.69
C ALA A 16 37.50 32.36 -26.39
N GLY A 17 36.39 31.96 -27.02
CA GLY A 17 36.37 31.44 -28.39
C GLY A 17 36.48 29.93 -28.62
N LEU A 18 35.35 29.22 -28.58
CA LEU A 18 34.97 28.08 -29.45
C LEU A 18 33.50 27.73 -29.13
N LEU A 19 32.63 27.57 -30.13
CA LEU A 19 31.32 26.95 -29.93
C LEU A 19 31.53 25.45 -29.66
N ALA A 20 31.97 25.12 -28.44
CA ALA A 20 31.76 23.81 -27.88
C ALA A 20 30.33 23.77 -27.37
N ALA A 21 29.54 22.81 -27.84
CA ALA A 21 28.33 22.43 -27.13
C ALA A 21 28.76 22.06 -25.71
N ALA A 22 28.55 22.97 -24.77
CA ALA A 22 28.73 22.65 -23.37
C ALA A 22 27.86 21.41 -23.10
N PRO A 23 28.35 20.41 -22.35
CA PRO A 23 27.41 19.49 -21.75
C PRO A 23 26.43 20.38 -21.00
N ALA A 24 25.14 20.24 -21.27
CA ALA A 24 24.14 20.71 -20.34
C ALA A 24 24.40 19.91 -19.05
N HIS A 25 25.29 20.42 -18.21
CA HIS A 25 25.22 20.14 -16.79
C HIS A 25 23.86 20.70 -16.40
N ALA A 26 22.87 19.81 -16.39
CA ALA A 26 21.61 20.10 -15.74
C ALA A 26 22.00 20.61 -14.36
N ASP A 27 21.71 21.88 -14.13
CA ASP A 27 21.83 22.48 -12.82
C ASP A 27 21.19 21.52 -11.82
N ASP A 28 22.00 21.06 -10.85
CA ASP A 28 21.53 20.59 -9.55
C ASP A 28 20.91 21.79 -8.81
N ALA A 29 19.89 22.40 -9.42
CA ALA A 29 18.98 23.25 -8.70
C ALA A 29 18.35 22.35 -7.63
N PRO A 30 18.36 22.75 -6.34
CA PRO A 30 17.68 22.01 -5.30
C PRO A 30 16.22 21.79 -5.72
N ARG A 31 15.89 20.58 -6.18
CA ARG A 31 14.51 20.23 -6.52
C ARG A 31 13.71 20.37 -5.23
N PRO A 32 12.59 21.10 -5.22
CA PRO A 32 11.73 21.16 -4.06
C PRO A 32 11.37 19.74 -3.64
N ASP A 33 11.69 19.40 -2.39
CA ASP A 33 11.34 18.11 -1.80
C ASP A 33 9.81 17.99 -1.81
N PRO A 34 9.20 17.05 -2.54
CA PRO A 34 7.77 17.10 -2.86
C PRO A 34 6.81 16.90 -1.68
N GLY A 35 7.31 16.84 -0.44
CA GLY A 35 6.51 16.54 0.74
C GLY A 35 5.99 15.09 0.75
N PRO A 36 5.34 14.66 1.85
CA PRO A 36 4.80 13.30 1.93
C PRO A 36 3.57 13.15 1.03
N VAL A 37 3.59 12.13 0.16
CA VAL A 37 2.43 11.71 -0.64
C VAL A 37 1.65 10.65 0.12
N GLN A 38 0.31 10.75 0.13
CA GLN A 38 -0.57 9.81 0.83
C GLN A 38 -1.56 9.15 -0.12
N PHE A 39 -1.72 7.84 0.04
CA PHE A 39 -2.70 7.02 -0.64
C PHE A 39 -3.62 6.39 0.41
N THR A 40 -4.90 6.73 0.37
CA THR A 40 -5.88 6.30 1.40
C THR A 40 -7.09 5.58 0.81
N ALA A 41 -7.37 5.76 -0.47
CA ALA A 41 -8.42 5.03 -1.16
C ALA A 41 -7.95 3.60 -1.45
N ALA A 42 -8.76 2.60 -1.07
CA ALA A 42 -8.46 1.21 -1.35
C ALA A 42 -8.33 0.96 -2.86
N GLY A 43 -7.33 0.17 -3.26
CA GLY A 43 -7.01 -0.10 -4.66
C GLY A 43 -5.52 0.00 -4.97
N GLU A 44 -5.21 -0.19 -6.24
CA GLU A 44 -3.88 0.01 -6.80
C GLU A 44 -3.73 1.45 -7.31
N HIS A 45 -2.61 2.09 -6.99
CA HIS A 45 -2.24 3.43 -7.45
C HIS A 45 -0.85 3.42 -8.05
N LEU A 46 -0.61 4.32 -9.00
CA LEU A 46 0.72 4.51 -9.59
C LEU A 46 1.47 5.63 -8.88
N PHE A 47 2.74 5.39 -8.61
CA PHE A 47 3.67 6.39 -8.13
C PHE A 47 4.96 6.36 -8.94
N THR A 48 5.26 7.46 -9.64
CA THR A 48 6.55 7.62 -10.33
C THR A 48 7.54 8.31 -9.40
N VAL A 49 8.69 7.67 -9.20
CA VAL A 49 9.78 8.22 -8.39
C VAL A 49 10.26 9.54 -9.03
N PRO A 50 10.24 10.67 -8.30
CA PRO A 50 10.73 11.94 -8.82
C PRO A 50 12.20 11.89 -9.21
N ASP A 51 12.63 12.73 -10.16
CA ASP A 51 14.05 12.81 -10.52
C ASP A 51 14.89 13.28 -9.33
N GLY A 52 16.07 12.69 -9.20
CA GLY A 52 16.99 12.93 -8.08
C GLY A 52 16.67 12.12 -6.81
N VAL A 53 15.59 11.34 -6.78
CA VAL A 53 15.22 10.51 -5.62
C VAL A 53 15.71 9.07 -5.81
N TYR A 54 16.53 8.61 -4.86
CA TYR A 54 17.12 7.25 -4.86
C TYR A 54 16.71 6.40 -3.66
N ALA A 55 15.97 6.98 -2.72
CA ALA A 55 15.39 6.27 -1.59
C ALA A 55 14.03 6.87 -1.25
N LEU A 56 13.06 6.02 -0.92
CA LEU A 56 11.77 6.41 -0.39
C LEU A 56 11.63 5.91 1.04
N HIS A 57 11.26 6.80 1.94
CA HIS A 57 10.76 6.39 3.24
C HIS A 57 9.26 6.08 3.13
N VAL A 58 8.88 4.86 3.46
CA VAL A 58 7.54 4.33 3.20
C VAL A 58 6.92 3.85 4.50
N ALA A 59 5.70 4.30 4.78
CA ALA A 59 4.87 3.78 5.86
C ALA A 59 3.56 3.25 5.27
N ALA A 60 3.33 1.95 5.41
CA ALA A 60 2.10 1.28 4.99
C ALA A 60 1.32 0.79 6.21
N VAL A 61 0.00 0.89 6.15
CA VAL A 61 -0.91 0.37 7.17
C VAL A 61 -1.93 -0.52 6.48
N GLY A 62 -1.99 -1.78 6.87
CA GLY A 62 -2.99 -2.72 6.39
C GLY A 62 -4.39 -2.28 6.84
N ALA A 63 -5.40 -2.64 6.06
CA ALA A 63 -6.76 -2.30 6.41
C ALA A 63 -7.29 -3.15 7.55
N ARG A 64 -8.28 -2.61 8.24
CA ARG A 64 -8.94 -3.24 9.37
C ARG A 64 -9.99 -4.26 8.92
N GLY A 65 -10.06 -5.40 9.60
CA GLY A 65 -11.18 -6.33 9.50
C GLY A 65 -12.39 -5.84 10.29
N VAL A 66 -13.54 -6.44 10.06
CA VAL A 66 -14.78 -6.13 10.78
C VAL A 66 -15.19 -7.33 11.59
N SER A 67 -15.78 -7.14 12.77
CA SER A 67 -16.47 -8.18 13.54
C SER A 67 -17.87 -7.68 13.88
N ALA A 68 -18.83 -8.59 14.01
CA ALA A 68 -20.23 -8.25 14.27
C ALA A 68 -20.47 -7.75 15.71
N MET A 69 -19.67 -8.23 16.67
CA MET A 69 -19.89 -8.02 18.12
C MET A 69 -18.75 -7.23 18.77
N SER A 70 -17.63 -7.07 18.08
CA SER A 70 -16.44 -6.40 18.58
C SER A 70 -15.74 -5.61 17.47
N PRO A 71 -14.86 -4.67 17.82
CA PRO A 71 -13.78 -4.25 16.95
C PRO A 71 -13.13 -5.43 16.21
N GLY A 72 -13.22 -5.46 14.88
CA GLY A 72 -12.38 -6.35 14.08
C GLY A 72 -10.90 -5.95 14.20
N GLY A 73 -10.00 -6.89 13.87
CA GLY A 73 -8.57 -6.74 14.01
C GLY A 73 -8.03 -5.53 13.25
N VAL A 74 -7.13 -4.78 13.89
CA VAL A 74 -6.40 -3.70 13.22
C VAL A 74 -5.38 -4.30 12.25
N GLY A 75 -5.18 -3.65 11.11
CA GLY A 75 -4.09 -4.03 10.21
C GLY A 75 -2.73 -3.68 10.82
N ALA A 76 -1.71 -4.39 10.38
CA ALA A 76 -0.33 -4.13 10.77
C ALA A 76 0.16 -2.80 10.21
N ARG A 77 1.23 -2.27 10.80
CA ARG A 77 2.01 -1.17 10.25
C ARG A 77 3.39 -1.68 9.85
N ALA A 78 3.81 -1.39 8.64
CA ALA A 78 5.17 -1.64 8.17
C ALA A 78 5.78 -0.31 7.72
N GLU A 79 7.02 -0.07 8.09
CA GLU A 79 7.74 1.16 7.75
C GLU A 79 9.21 0.86 7.48
N GLY A 80 9.78 1.55 6.49
CA GLY A 80 11.19 1.38 6.13
C GLY A 80 11.58 2.20 4.91
N ASP A 81 12.90 2.22 4.66
CA ASP A 81 13.48 2.87 3.50
C ASP A 81 13.63 1.88 2.35
N VAL A 82 13.16 2.27 1.17
CA VAL A 82 13.21 1.48 -0.06
C VAL A 82 14.14 2.16 -1.05
N VAL A 83 15.18 1.45 -1.48
CA VAL A 83 16.10 1.93 -2.52
C VAL A 83 15.41 1.91 -3.87
N VAL A 84 15.48 3.01 -4.61
CA VAL A 84 14.80 3.23 -5.88
C VAL A 84 15.69 3.94 -6.88
N MET A 85 15.20 4.10 -8.11
CA MET A 85 15.83 4.93 -9.13
C MET A 85 14.86 6.04 -9.57
N PRO A 86 15.37 7.23 -9.91
CA PRO A 86 14.62 8.26 -10.61
C PRO A 86 13.81 7.72 -11.79
N GLY A 87 12.53 8.09 -11.89
CA GLY A 87 11.63 7.68 -12.97
C GLY A 87 11.08 6.25 -12.84
N LEU A 88 11.48 5.47 -11.84
CA LEU A 88 10.89 4.16 -11.57
C LEU A 88 9.40 4.30 -11.25
N VAL A 89 8.57 3.46 -11.86
CA VAL A 89 7.14 3.37 -11.55
C VAL A 89 6.93 2.28 -10.50
N LEU A 90 6.30 2.67 -9.40
CA LEU A 90 5.90 1.80 -8.30
C LEU A 90 4.37 1.69 -8.26
N TYR A 91 3.90 0.54 -7.80
CA TYR A 91 2.49 0.24 -7.60
C TYR A 91 2.21 0.27 -6.10
N VAL A 92 1.43 1.27 -5.68
CA VAL A 92 1.00 1.44 -4.29
C VAL A 92 -0.31 0.72 -4.09
N GLU A 93 -0.29 -0.29 -3.25
CA GLU A 93 -1.47 -1.06 -2.90
C GLU A 93 -2.01 -0.57 -1.57
N VAL A 94 -3.28 -0.17 -1.56
CA VAL A 94 -3.98 0.22 -0.34
C VAL A 94 -5.06 -0.81 -0.06
N GLY A 95 -4.93 -1.52 1.06
CA GLY A 95 -5.86 -2.54 1.48
C GLY A 95 -7.27 -1.98 1.70
N GLY A 96 -8.28 -2.78 1.38
CA GLY A 96 -9.68 -2.46 1.68
C GLY A 96 -10.09 -2.96 3.06
N ALA A 97 -10.99 -2.24 3.73
CA ALA A 97 -11.58 -2.71 4.98
C ALA A 97 -12.43 -3.97 4.74
N GLY A 98 -12.53 -4.82 5.76
CA GLY A 98 -13.46 -5.95 5.75
C GLY A 98 -14.92 -5.50 5.66
N GLY A 99 -15.78 -6.35 5.11
CA GLY A 99 -17.22 -6.13 5.03
C GLY A 99 -17.94 -6.54 6.31
N ASN A 100 -18.97 -5.78 6.69
CA ASN A 100 -19.87 -6.17 7.76
C ASN A 100 -20.82 -7.28 7.29
N THR A 101 -21.41 -7.99 8.24
CA THR A 101 -22.54 -8.89 7.97
C THR A 101 -23.79 -8.05 7.71
N VAL A 102 -24.50 -8.30 6.61
CA VAL A 102 -25.79 -7.65 6.33
C VAL A 102 -26.92 -8.65 6.44
N PRO A 103 -28.03 -8.35 7.15
CA PRO A 103 -29.23 -9.17 7.06
C PRO A 103 -29.79 -9.10 5.62
N TYR A 104 -29.75 -10.21 4.88
CA TYR A 104 -30.38 -10.34 3.57
C TYR A 104 -31.58 -11.31 3.67
N GLY A 105 -32.80 -10.77 3.54
CA GLY A 105 -34.02 -11.59 3.49
C GLY A 105 -34.27 -12.47 4.72
N GLY A 106 -33.83 -12.04 5.92
CA GLY A 106 -33.95 -12.82 7.15
C GLY A 106 -32.82 -13.82 7.41
N ARG A 107 -31.77 -13.84 6.57
CA ARG A 107 -30.51 -14.57 6.79
C ARG A 107 -29.36 -13.57 6.95
N ALA A 108 -28.44 -13.81 7.87
CA ALA A 108 -27.21 -13.03 7.89
C ALA A 108 -26.36 -13.36 6.64
N ALA A 109 -25.91 -12.35 5.90
CA ALA A 109 -24.93 -12.51 4.83
C ALA A 109 -23.52 -12.42 5.41
N ILE A 110 -22.60 -13.20 4.88
CA ILE A 110 -21.18 -13.18 5.24
C ILE A 110 -20.53 -11.86 4.84
N GLY A 111 -19.67 -11.33 5.72
CA GLY A 111 -18.89 -10.14 5.42
C GLY A 111 -17.88 -10.44 4.31
N ALA A 112 -17.88 -9.61 3.27
CA ALA A 112 -16.91 -9.71 2.18
C ALA A 112 -15.48 -9.42 2.68
N GLY A 113 -14.49 -10.11 2.14
CA GLY A 113 -13.09 -9.76 2.38
C GLY A 113 -12.72 -8.39 1.79
N GLY A 114 -11.84 -7.68 2.47
CA GLY A 114 -11.28 -6.42 1.99
C GLY A 114 -10.36 -6.58 0.78
N PHE A 115 -10.28 -5.54 -0.05
CA PHE A 115 -9.39 -5.50 -1.22
C PHE A 115 -7.94 -5.85 -0.85
N ASN A 116 -7.25 -6.60 -1.72
CA ASN A 116 -5.87 -7.06 -1.55
C ASN A 116 -5.66 -8.13 -0.47
N GLY A 117 -6.48 -9.18 -0.50
CA GLY A 117 -6.26 -10.42 0.26
C GLY A 117 -7.02 -10.55 1.58
N GLY A 118 -8.03 -9.72 1.84
CA GLY A 118 -8.93 -9.92 2.97
C GLY A 118 -9.78 -11.18 2.79
N GLY A 119 -9.94 -11.97 3.84
CA GLY A 119 -10.77 -13.18 3.82
C GLY A 119 -12.26 -12.88 3.98
N THR A 120 -13.11 -13.60 3.26
CA THR A 120 -14.57 -13.58 3.49
C THR A 120 -14.90 -14.26 4.81
N GLY A 121 -15.88 -13.73 5.54
CA GLY A 121 -16.35 -14.31 6.80
C GLY A 121 -16.96 -15.71 6.65
N GLY A 122 -16.89 -16.51 7.72
CA GLY A 122 -17.41 -17.87 7.76
C GLY A 122 -18.90 -17.97 8.09
N TRP A 123 -19.46 -19.18 7.98
CA TRP A 123 -20.80 -19.51 8.46
C TRP A 123 -20.69 -20.36 9.73
N ALA A 124 -21.42 -20.03 10.79
CA ALA A 124 -21.50 -20.86 11.98
C ALA A 124 -22.89 -20.78 12.63
N ASP A 125 -23.31 -21.84 13.33
CA ASP A 125 -24.40 -21.73 14.30
C ASP A 125 -23.89 -21.18 15.65
N TRP A 126 -24.79 -21.03 16.63
CA TRP A 126 -24.48 -20.56 17.99
C TRP A 126 -23.50 -21.46 18.76
N LYS A 127 -23.22 -22.67 18.27
CA LYS A 127 -22.24 -23.62 18.80
C LYS A 127 -20.95 -23.69 17.96
N GLY A 128 -20.80 -22.86 16.92
CA GLY A 128 -19.62 -22.85 16.05
C GLY A 128 -19.65 -23.91 14.95
N GLN A 129 -20.78 -24.60 14.74
CA GLN A 129 -20.92 -25.69 13.78
C GLN A 129 -21.48 -25.17 12.45
N VAL A 130 -20.79 -25.49 11.34
CA VAL A 130 -21.33 -25.34 9.98
C VAL A 130 -22.42 -26.39 9.78
N ILE A 131 -23.70 -25.99 9.85
CA ILE A 131 -24.83 -26.90 9.62
C ILE A 131 -25.53 -26.50 8.31
N PRO A 132 -25.36 -27.29 7.23
CA PRO A 132 -26.14 -27.10 6.01
C PRO A 132 -27.65 -27.30 6.28
N GLY A 133 -28.47 -26.29 6.02
CA GLY A 133 -29.93 -26.42 5.94
C GLY A 133 -30.76 -26.15 7.19
N LEU A 134 -30.21 -25.58 8.28
CA LEU A 134 -31.00 -25.28 9.49
C LEU A 134 -31.57 -23.84 9.50
N PRO A 135 -32.83 -23.61 9.97
CA PRO A 135 -33.46 -22.28 10.06
C PRO A 135 -33.04 -21.41 11.26
N VAL A 136 -32.02 -21.78 12.04
CA VAL A 136 -31.50 -20.90 13.10
C VAL A 136 -30.76 -19.73 12.43
N PRO A 137 -30.76 -18.50 12.99
CA PRO A 137 -29.97 -17.42 12.42
C PRO A 137 -28.50 -17.87 12.41
N PRO A 138 -27.87 -18.10 11.24
CA PRO A 138 -26.45 -18.39 11.23
C PRO A 138 -25.75 -17.14 11.75
N LEU A 139 -24.84 -17.31 12.71
CA LEU A 139 -23.85 -16.30 12.99
C LEU A 139 -22.96 -16.24 11.74
N SER A 140 -23.09 -15.16 10.98
CA SER A 140 -22.17 -14.89 9.88
C SER A 140 -20.92 -14.23 10.46
N GLY A 141 -19.75 -14.69 10.01
CA GLY A 141 -18.50 -14.00 10.22
C GLY A 141 -18.47 -12.73 9.37
N ALA A 142 -17.79 -11.72 9.88
CA ALA A 142 -17.47 -10.53 9.10
C ALA A 142 -16.14 -10.73 8.35
N GLY A 143 -15.84 -9.83 7.42
CA GLY A 143 -14.67 -9.96 6.55
C GLY A 143 -13.38 -9.44 7.19
N GLY A 144 -12.26 -10.06 6.83
CA GLY A 144 -10.92 -9.55 7.14
C GLY A 144 -10.55 -8.36 6.26
N GLY A 145 -9.72 -7.46 6.77
CA GLY A 145 -9.14 -6.36 6.00
C GLY A 145 -8.01 -6.85 5.11
N GLY A 146 -7.72 -6.12 4.04
CA GLY A 146 -6.63 -6.46 3.12
C GLY A 146 -5.32 -5.75 3.40
N ALA A 147 -4.26 -6.19 2.71
CA ALA A 147 -2.91 -5.70 2.90
C ALA A 147 -2.63 -4.39 2.14
N SER A 148 -1.71 -3.59 2.66
CA SER A 148 -1.19 -2.40 1.98
C SER A 148 0.32 -2.53 1.77
N GLY A 149 0.87 -1.93 0.72
CA GLY A 149 2.30 -2.03 0.46
C GLY A 149 2.75 -1.42 -0.86
N LEU A 150 4.02 -1.66 -1.18
CA LEU A 150 4.64 -1.23 -2.44
C LEU A 150 5.11 -2.43 -3.27
N GLN A 151 4.82 -2.39 -4.57
CA GLN A 151 5.19 -3.41 -5.54
C GLN A 151 5.91 -2.79 -6.75
N LEU A 152 6.73 -3.62 -7.41
CA LEU A 152 7.44 -3.28 -8.66
C LEU A 152 6.60 -3.53 -9.93
N CYS A 153 5.39 -4.06 -9.79
CA CYS A 153 4.55 -4.57 -10.87
C CYS A 153 3.08 -4.43 -10.47
N PRO A 154 2.15 -4.45 -11.45
CA PRO A 154 0.72 -4.41 -11.15
C PRO A 154 0.21 -5.75 -10.60
N ILE A 155 -0.89 -5.68 -9.85
CA ILE A 155 -1.60 -6.82 -9.26
C ILE A 155 -1.96 -7.89 -10.29
N SER A 156 -2.27 -7.48 -11.53
CA SER A 156 -2.60 -8.37 -12.65
C SER A 156 -1.44 -9.27 -13.09
N THR A 157 -0.20 -8.83 -12.84
CA THR A 157 1.03 -9.56 -13.22
C THR A 157 1.65 -10.29 -12.04
N CYS A 158 1.41 -9.80 -10.81
CA CYS A 158 2.07 -10.29 -9.60
C CYS A 158 1.19 -11.07 -8.62
N GLY A 159 -0.05 -11.37 -9.00
CA GLY A 159 -1.09 -11.94 -8.13
C GLY A 159 -0.68 -13.13 -7.24
N ASP A 160 0.03 -14.13 -7.74
CA ASP A 160 -0.11 -15.47 -7.13
C ASP A 160 1.19 -16.17 -6.64
N SER A 161 2.37 -15.87 -7.21
CA SER A 161 3.62 -16.59 -6.82
C SER A 161 4.92 -15.76 -6.88
N SER A 162 4.91 -14.63 -7.58
CA SER A 162 6.05 -13.69 -7.63
C SER A 162 5.95 -12.56 -6.60
N ARG A 163 4.80 -12.45 -5.92
CA ARG A 163 4.45 -11.30 -5.07
C ARG A 163 5.45 -11.06 -3.94
N HIS A 164 5.98 -12.10 -3.32
CA HIS A 164 6.95 -11.94 -2.22
C HIS A 164 8.31 -11.41 -2.69
N ARG A 165 8.71 -11.68 -3.95
CA ARG A 165 10.00 -11.21 -4.50
C ARG A 165 9.92 -9.81 -5.09
N GLN A 166 8.71 -9.36 -5.44
CA GLN A 166 8.47 -8.07 -6.08
C GLN A 166 7.78 -7.07 -5.15
N SER A 167 7.42 -7.50 -3.93
CA SER A 167 7.00 -6.61 -2.85
C SER A 167 8.22 -6.03 -2.17
N LEU A 168 8.26 -4.71 -2.07
CA LEU A 168 9.34 -3.97 -1.40
C LEU A 168 9.03 -3.80 0.09
N LEU A 169 7.74 -3.64 0.42
CA LEU A 169 7.24 -3.47 1.78
C LEU A 169 5.76 -3.87 1.83
N VAL A 170 5.36 -4.61 2.88
CA VAL A 170 3.98 -5.10 3.04
C VAL A 170 3.53 -4.97 4.50
N ALA A 171 2.34 -4.41 4.68
CA ALA A 171 1.61 -4.37 5.93
C ALA A 171 0.35 -5.26 5.81
N GLY A 172 0.28 -6.31 6.62
CA GLY A 172 -0.85 -7.26 6.61
C GLY A 172 -2.16 -6.63 7.08
N GLY A 173 -3.27 -7.06 6.50
CA GLY A 173 -4.62 -6.66 6.94
C GLY A 173 -5.02 -7.35 8.25
N GLY A 174 -6.02 -6.77 8.93
CA GLY A 174 -6.53 -7.29 10.21
C GLY A 174 -7.62 -8.35 10.04
N GLY A 175 -7.75 -9.25 11.03
CA GLY A 175 -8.78 -10.30 11.03
C GLY A 175 -10.21 -9.77 11.22
N GLY A 176 -11.19 -10.50 10.69
CA GLY A 176 -12.63 -10.26 10.89
C GLY A 176 -13.29 -11.28 11.82
#